data_AF-A0A7W0ZUW7-F1
#
_entry.id   AF-A0A7W0ZUW7-F1
#
_cell.length_a   1.000
_cell.length_b   1.000
_cell.length_c   1.000
_cell.angle_alpha   90.00
_cell.angle_beta   90.00
_cell.angle_gamma   90.00
#
_symmetry.space_group_name_H-M   'P 1'
#
loop_
_entity.id
_entity.type
_entity.pdbx_description
1 polymer ?
#
loop_
_entity_poly.entity_id
_entity_poly.type
_entity_poly.pdbx_seq_one_letter_code
_entity_poly.pdbx_strand_id
1 'polypeptide(L)'
;MDARIDEVIEAWFGPGPAPTQETYQRWFARSAAFDDELRAKFGPLHADAVAGTLDRWRESARGELALIVLLDQISRNLYRDDRRAFANDDVALSLARDLLGSGRARELTPYQRMVALI
;
A
#
# COMPACT_ATOMS: atom_id res chain seq x y z
N MET A 1 -2.20 14.21 -11.53
CA MET A 1 -2.38 12.99 -10.71
C MET A 1 -1.47 11.92 -11.30
N ASP A 2 -0.65 11.27 -10.47
CA ASP A 2 0.30 10.23 -10.92
C ASP A 2 -0.46 8.91 -11.07
N ALA A 3 -0.61 8.39 -12.29
CA ALA A 3 -1.45 7.21 -12.58
C ALA A 3 -1.05 5.96 -11.77
N ARG A 4 0.23 5.87 -11.38
CA ARG A 4 0.77 4.78 -10.57
C ARG A 4 0.14 4.72 -9.17
N ILE A 5 -0.38 5.82 -8.64
CA ILE A 5 -1.12 5.85 -7.36
C ILE A 5 -2.37 4.97 -7.48
N ASP A 6 -3.12 5.13 -8.56
CA ASP A 6 -4.35 4.38 -8.78
C ASP A 6 -4.06 2.91 -9.06
N GLU A 7 -2.99 2.60 -9.79
CA GLU A 7 -2.55 1.22 -10.00
C GLU A 7 -2.23 0.47 -8.70
N VAL A 8 -1.56 1.12 -7.74
CA VAL A 8 -1.26 0.54 -6.42
C VAL A 8 -2.56 0.29 -5.65
N ILE A 9 -3.44 1.30 -5.60
CA ILE A 9 -4.70 1.20 -4.87
C ILE A 9 -5.59 0.11 -5.48
N GLU A 10 -5.72 0.06 -6.80
CA GLU A 10 -6.54 -0.94 -7.48
C GLU A 10 -5.96 -2.35 -7.35
N ALA A 11 -4.64 -2.51 -7.42
CA ALA A 11 -4.01 -3.81 -7.20
C ALA A 11 -4.31 -4.37 -5.81
N TRP A 12 -4.29 -3.51 -4.79
CA TRP A 12 -4.50 -3.93 -3.41
C TRP A 12 -5.96 -4.05 -3.00
N PHE A 13 -6.79 -3.06 -3.32
CA PHE A 13 -8.19 -3.00 -2.88
C PHE A 13 -9.19 -3.55 -3.91
N GLY A 14 -8.74 -3.79 -5.14
CA GLY A 14 -9.60 -4.20 -6.25
C GLY A 14 -10.48 -3.05 -6.79
N PRO A 15 -11.28 -3.34 -7.83
CA PRO A 15 -12.19 -2.36 -8.40
C PRO A 15 -13.42 -2.19 -7.50
N GLY A 16 -13.60 -0.99 -6.96
CA GLY A 16 -14.83 -0.59 -6.25
C GLY A 16 -14.62 -0.13 -4.80
N PRO A 17 -15.71 0.23 -4.11
CA PRO A 17 -15.64 0.85 -2.79
C PRO A 17 -15.48 -0.14 -1.63
N ALA A 18 -15.63 -1.44 -1.89
CA ALA A 18 -15.62 -2.50 -0.88
C ALA A 18 -14.82 -3.72 -1.35
N PRO A 19 -14.13 -4.42 -0.43
CA PRO A 19 -13.38 -5.62 -0.74
C PRO A 19 -14.31 -6.74 -1.21
N THR A 20 -13.87 -7.44 -2.26
CA THR A 20 -14.52 -8.63 -2.78
C THR A 20 -13.94 -9.89 -2.16
N GLN A 21 -14.55 -11.05 -2.43
CA GLN A 21 -13.95 -12.34 -2.06
C GLN A 21 -12.52 -12.48 -2.60
N GLU A 22 -12.26 -12.00 -3.81
CA GLU A 22 -10.93 -11.99 -4.42
C GLU A 22 -9.96 -11.07 -3.66
N THR A 23 -10.44 -9.90 -3.22
CA THR A 23 -9.64 -8.96 -2.41
C THR A 23 -9.18 -9.63 -1.12
N TYR A 24 -10.09 -10.34 -0.43
CA TYR A 24 -9.74 -11.08 0.79
C TYR A 24 -8.77 -12.23 0.53
N GLN A 25 -8.89 -12.93 -0.61
CA GLN A 25 -7.92 -13.96 -0.99
C GLN A 25 -6.53 -13.34 -1.20
N ARG A 26 -6.42 -12.17 -1.85
CA ARG A 26 -5.14 -11.46 -2.00
C ARG A 26 -4.53 -11.04 -0.66
N TRP A 27 -5.34 -10.59 0.29
CA TRP A 27 -4.88 -10.14 1.61
C TRP A 27 -4.47 -11.28 2.54
N PHE A 28 -5.19 -12.41 2.52
CA PHE A 28 -5.03 -13.46 3.53
C PHE A 28 -4.47 -14.78 3.00
N ALA A 29 -4.59 -15.07 1.70
CA ALA A 29 -4.05 -16.29 1.13
C ALA A 29 -2.59 -16.12 0.74
N ARG A 30 -1.78 -17.14 1.06
CA ARG A 30 -0.42 -17.25 0.56
C ARG A 30 -0.47 -17.77 -0.88
N SER A 31 -0.10 -16.93 -1.84
CA SER A 31 -0.06 -17.27 -3.27
C SER A 31 1.25 -16.82 -3.89
N ALA A 32 2.12 -17.77 -4.24
CA ALA A 32 3.39 -17.46 -4.90
C ALA A 32 3.19 -16.73 -6.23
N ALA A 33 2.15 -17.09 -6.99
CA ALA A 33 1.82 -16.42 -8.24
C ALA A 33 1.47 -14.93 -8.03
N PHE A 34 0.73 -14.62 -6.97
CA PHE A 34 0.39 -13.24 -6.64
C PHE A 34 1.60 -12.47 -6.11
N ASP A 35 2.45 -13.11 -5.30
CA ASP A 35 3.69 -12.50 -4.82
C ASP A 35 4.63 -12.15 -6.00
N ASP A 36 4.72 -13.02 -7.00
CA ASP A 36 5.53 -12.80 -8.21
C ASP A 36 4.95 -11.68 -9.09
N GLU A 37 3.62 -11.61 -9.23
CA GLU A 37 2.94 -10.51 -9.93
C GLU A 37 3.23 -9.17 -9.25
N LEU A 38 3.06 -9.10 -7.92
CA LEU A 38 3.34 -7.89 -7.15
C LEU A 38 4.82 -7.51 -7.23
N ARG A 39 5.73 -8.48 -7.18
CA ARG A 39 7.18 -8.22 -7.29
C ARG A 39 7.54 -7.67 -8.67
N ALA A 40 7.00 -8.26 -9.73
CA ALA A 40 7.25 -7.80 -11.10
C ALA A 40 6.69 -6.38 -11.34
N LYS A 41 5.47 -6.11 -10.86
CA LYS A 41 4.79 -4.84 -11.09
C LYS A 41 5.24 -3.72 -10.17
N PHE A 42 5.39 -3.99 -8.88
CA PHE A 42 5.60 -2.98 -7.83
C PHE A 42 6.96 -3.05 -7.16
N GLY A 43 7.82 -4.03 -7.47
CA GLY A 43 9.19 -4.09 -6.96
C GLY A 43 10.00 -2.79 -7.19
N PRO A 44 10.02 -2.23 -8.42
CA PRO A 44 10.67 -0.95 -8.68
C PRO A 44 10.03 0.21 -7.91
N LEU A 45 8.70 0.24 -7.82
CA LEU A 45 7.97 1.32 -7.16
C LEU A 45 8.13 1.27 -5.63
N HIS A 46 8.23 0.07 -5.04
CA HIS A 46 8.61 -0.13 -3.65
C HIS A 46 10.03 0.41 -3.41
N ALA A 47 10.99 0.10 -4.28
CA ALA A 47 12.35 0.63 -4.15
C ALA A 47 12.38 2.17 -4.23
N ASP A 48 11.61 2.77 -5.12
CA ASP A 48 11.42 4.22 -5.21
C ASP A 48 10.81 4.81 -3.93
N ALA A 49 9.78 4.15 -3.36
CA ALA A 49 9.16 4.56 -2.10
C ALA A 49 10.16 4.51 -0.93
N VAL A 50 10.96 3.43 -0.84
CA VAL A 50 12.03 3.29 0.18
C VAL A 50 13.10 4.36 0.01
N ALA A 51 13.43 4.73 -1.22
CA ALA A 51 14.40 5.79 -1.51
C ALA A 51 13.85 7.21 -1.33
N GLY A 52 12.56 7.38 -1.01
CA GLY A 52 11.90 8.68 -0.85
C GLY A 52 11.63 9.42 -2.18
N THR A 53 11.86 8.79 -3.33
CA THR A 53 11.71 9.46 -4.65
C THR A 53 10.24 9.72 -5.01
N LEU A 54 9.31 9.15 -4.25
CA LEU A 54 7.86 9.33 -4.38
C LEU A 54 7.26 10.32 -3.37
N ASP A 55 8.06 11.11 -2.64
CA ASP A 55 7.57 11.99 -1.56
C ASP A 55 6.43 12.94 -1.97
N ARG A 56 6.38 13.37 -3.24
CA ARG A 56 5.26 14.17 -3.77
C ARG A 56 3.89 13.49 -3.63
N TRP A 57 3.84 12.16 -3.48
CA TRP A 57 2.58 11.42 -3.29
C TRP A 57 1.90 11.76 -1.96
N ARG A 58 2.68 12.20 -0.96
CA ARG A 58 2.19 12.67 0.34
C ARG A 58 1.29 13.90 0.24
N GLU A 59 1.26 14.59 -0.90
CA GLU A 59 0.42 15.78 -1.12
C GLU A 59 -1.08 15.44 -1.22
N SER A 60 -1.45 14.16 -1.38
CA SER A 60 -2.85 13.72 -1.51
C SER A 60 -3.17 12.53 -0.61
N ALA A 61 -4.44 12.39 -0.19
CA ALA A 61 -4.90 11.25 0.62
C ALA A 61 -4.61 9.90 -0.06
N ARG A 62 -4.88 9.82 -1.37
CA ARG A 62 -4.66 8.61 -2.17
C ARG A 62 -3.18 8.31 -2.36
N GLY A 63 -2.35 9.31 -2.62
CA GLY A 63 -0.92 9.11 -2.80
C GLY A 63 -0.24 8.66 -1.50
N GLU A 64 -0.61 9.26 -0.37
CA GLU A 64 -0.11 8.85 0.95
C GLU A 64 -0.55 7.43 1.30
N LEU A 65 -1.81 7.06 1.03
CA LEU A 65 -2.28 5.69 1.15
C LEU A 65 -1.49 4.71 0.27
N ALA A 66 -1.19 5.08 -0.99
CA ALA A 66 -0.44 4.23 -1.89
C ALA A 66 1.01 4.00 -1.39
N LEU A 67 1.63 5.00 -0.76
CA LEU A 67 2.93 4.84 -0.09
C LEU A 67 2.83 3.85 1.08
N ILE A 68 1.81 3.96 1.93
CA ILE A 68 1.59 3.01 3.04
C ILE A 68 1.43 1.59 2.50
N VAL A 69 0.61 1.40 1.46
CA VAL A 69 0.39 0.09 0.83
C VAL A 69 1.70 -0.47 0.26
N LEU A 70 2.52 0.34 -0.40
CA LEU A 70 3.82 -0.12 -0.91
C LEU A 70 4.75 -0.56 0.24
N LEU A 71 4.86 0.26 1.28
CA LEU A 71 5.87 0.08 2.32
C LEU A 71 5.51 -0.98 3.38
N ASP A 72 4.23 -1.22 3.64
CA ASP A 72 3.78 -2.18 4.66
C ASP A 72 2.99 -3.38 4.09
N GLN A 73 2.07 -3.17 3.14
CA GLN A 73 1.22 -4.26 2.66
C GLN A 73 1.91 -5.09 1.57
N ILE A 74 2.37 -4.43 0.49
CA ILE A 74 3.05 -5.07 -0.64
C ILE A 74 4.44 -5.59 -0.21
N SER A 75 5.14 -4.91 0.69
CA SER A 75 6.46 -5.36 1.20
C SER A 75 6.40 -6.77 1.80
N ARG A 76 5.31 -7.13 2.48
CA ARG A 76 5.06 -8.47 3.05
C ARG A 76 4.91 -9.58 2.00
N ASN A 77 4.36 -9.25 0.82
CA ASN A 77 4.31 -10.16 -0.33
C ASN A 77 5.67 -10.24 -1.04
N LEU A 78 6.35 -9.11 -1.21
CA LEU A 78 7.65 -9.02 -1.89
C LEU A 78 8.76 -9.79 -1.15
N TYR A 79 8.74 -9.76 0.19
CA TYR A 79 9.77 -10.32 1.05
C TYR A 79 9.22 -11.35 2.04
N ARG A 80 8.32 -12.23 1.57
CA ARG A 80 7.72 -13.26 2.41
C ARG A 80 8.79 -14.10 3.12
N ASP A 81 8.57 -14.36 4.40
CA ASP A 81 9.48 -15.09 5.31
C ASP A 81 10.87 -14.42 5.46
N ASP A 82 11.00 -13.13 5.13
CA ASP A 82 12.23 -12.35 5.25
C ASP A 82 11.98 -11.06 6.07
N ARG A 83 12.93 -10.70 6.93
CA ARG A 83 12.85 -9.48 7.77
C ARG A 83 12.65 -8.19 6.98
N ARG A 84 13.04 -8.17 5.69
CA ARG A 84 12.84 -7.03 4.79
C ARG A 84 11.36 -6.67 4.59
N ALA A 85 10.45 -7.61 4.83
CA ALA A 85 9.01 -7.37 4.83
C ALA A 85 8.59 -6.26 5.80
N PHE A 86 9.34 -6.09 6.89
CA PHE A 86 9.01 -5.16 7.98
C PHE A 86 9.98 -3.97 8.07
N ALA A 87 10.90 -3.85 7.11
CA ALA A 87 12.00 -2.89 7.19
C ALA A 87 11.53 -1.42 7.13
N ASN A 88 10.31 -1.17 6.65
CA ASN A 88 9.75 0.16 6.45
C ASN A 88 8.50 0.43 7.30
N ASP A 89 8.19 -0.43 8.27
CA ASP A 89 6.98 -0.32 9.09
C ASP A 89 6.93 1.02 9.84
N ASP A 90 8.07 1.50 10.36
CA ASP A 90 8.15 2.80 11.04
C ASP A 90 7.80 3.97 10.11
N VAL A 91 8.20 3.88 8.84
CA VAL A 91 7.90 4.90 7.82
C VAL A 91 6.43 4.84 7.44
N ALA A 92 5.89 3.64 7.21
CA ALA A 92 4.47 3.43 6.93
C ALA A 92 3.58 3.93 8.08
N LEU A 93 3.99 3.69 9.33
CA LEU A 93 3.30 4.16 10.52
C LEU A 93 3.34 5.69 10.64
N SER A 94 4.46 6.34 10.31
CA SER A 94 4.53 7.80 10.27
C SER A 94 3.54 8.37 9.25
N LEU A 95 3.51 7.82 8.03
CA LEU A 95 2.58 8.24 6.98
C LEU A 95 1.12 8.02 7.39
N ALA A 96 0.82 6.90 8.03
CA ALA A 96 -0.53 6.61 8.53
C ALA A 96 -0.97 7.65 9.58
N ARG A 97 -0.08 8.04 10.49
CA ARG A 97 -0.34 9.09 11.48
C ARG A 97 -0.56 10.44 10.82
N ASP A 98 0.24 10.80 9.83
CA ASP A 98 0.09 12.05 9.08
C ASP A 98 -1.26 12.10 8.35
N LEU A 99 -1.64 11.01 7.68
CA LEU A 99 -2.91 10.87 6.95
C LEU A 99 -4.14 11.02 7.86
N LEU A 100 -4.09 10.40 9.05
CA LEU A 100 -5.14 10.49 10.06
C LEU A 100 -5.18 11.89 10.70
N GLY A 101 -4.02 12.42 11.08
CA GLY A 101 -3.86 13.71 11.74
C GLY A 101 -4.27 14.90 10.86
N SER A 102 -4.02 14.83 9.55
CA SER A 102 -4.41 15.87 8.60
C SER A 102 -5.92 15.88 8.29
N GLY A 103 -6.67 14.87 8.73
CA GLY A 103 -8.09 14.70 8.42
C GLY A 103 -8.39 14.26 6.99
N ARG A 104 -7.37 14.09 6.14
CA ARG A 104 -7.49 13.65 4.73
C ARG A 104 -7.96 12.21 4.60
N ALA A 105 -7.75 11.39 5.64
CA ALA A 105 -8.33 10.06 5.73
C ALA A 105 -9.85 10.06 5.46
N ARG A 106 -10.57 11.16 5.71
CA ARG A 106 -12.01 11.29 5.42
C ARG A 106 -12.37 11.19 3.93
N GLU A 107 -11.41 11.39 3.04
CA GLU A 107 -11.58 11.24 1.58
C GLU A 107 -11.53 9.77 1.13
N LEU A 108 -11.01 8.88 1.98
CA LEU A 108 -10.83 7.46 1.68
C LEU A 108 -12.04 6.63 2.09
N THR A 109 -12.21 5.46 1.47
CA THR A 109 -13.23 4.48 1.89
C THR A 109 -12.92 3.91 3.28
N PRO A 110 -13.89 3.38 4.02
CA PRO A 110 -13.64 2.77 5.33
C PRO A 110 -12.55 1.69 5.31
N TYR A 111 -12.50 0.88 4.26
CA TYR A 111 -11.50 -0.19 4.11
C TYR A 111 -10.11 0.35 3.81
N GLN A 112 -10.01 1.43 3.03
CA GLN A 112 -8.74 2.11 2.78
C GLN A 112 -8.18 2.74 4.06
N ARG A 113 -9.05 3.29 4.93
CA ARG A 113 -8.63 3.82 6.23
C ARG A 113 -8.13 2.74 7.17
N MET A 114 -8.66 1.51 7.08
CA MET A 114 -8.25 0.40 7.93
C MET A 114 -6.75 0.10 7.83
N VAL A 115 -6.15 0.28 6.65
CA VAL A 115 -4.70 0.10 6.44
C VAL A 115 -3.86 1.11 7.22
N ALA A 116 -4.42 2.28 7.54
CA ALA A 116 -3.74 3.28 8.39
C ALA A 116 -3.96 3.06 9.90
N LEU A 117 -4.70 2.00 10.31
CA LEU A 117 -5.08 1.74 11.70
C LEU A 117 -4.51 0.44 12.28
N ILE A 118 -3.85 -0.37 11.46
CA ILE A 118 -3.23 -1.66 11.80
C ILE A 118 -1.74 -1.50 12.09
#